data_AF-A0A7C7VB98-F1
#
_entry.id   AF-A0A7C7VB98-F1
#
_cell.length_a   1.000
_cell.length_b   1.000
_cell.length_c   1.000
_cell.angle_alpha   90.00
_cell.angle_beta   90.00
_cell.angle_gamma   90.00
#
_symmetry.space_group_name_H-M   'P 1'
#
loop_
_entity.id
_entity.type
_entity.pdbx_description
1 polymer ?
#
loop_
_entity_poly.entity_id
_entity_poly.type
_entity_poly.pdbx_seq_one_letter_code
_entity_poly.pdbx_strand_id
1 'polypeptide(L)'
;MKGKTIGWAVTVALTTAILTFWHLAQENTAEVELSPVVVTQEPIEIILTPVVMTAEPTPETLPSVVMTIALTEEVIDIYIKPQGACVDILEASTCLDYWGDYWTPQTMALQCSAPGATYITNPCPTEDRMGGCRFNKGQPTEFIMWIYRIGGEAFTEATAGAFLNDCATLGAEPLP
;
A
#
# COMPACT_ATOMS: atom_id res chain seq x y z
N MET A 1 -6.03 9.27 -16.28
CA MET A 1 -5.79 10.27 -15.19
C MET A 1 -6.91 10.16 -14.13
N LYS A 2 -6.82 9.20 -13.20
CA LYS A 2 -7.78 9.01 -12.08
C LYS A 2 -7.10 8.70 -10.74
N GLY A 3 -5.80 8.95 -10.60
CA GLY A 3 -5.01 8.60 -9.40
C GLY A 3 -4.88 9.70 -8.34
N LYS A 4 -5.50 10.88 -8.51
CA LYS A 4 -5.26 12.05 -7.63
C LYS A 4 -6.33 12.29 -6.57
N THR A 5 -7.46 11.58 -6.61
CA THR A 5 -8.63 11.82 -5.75
C THR A 5 -8.61 11.01 -4.44
N ILE A 6 -7.99 9.83 -4.42
CA ILE A 6 -8.04 8.92 -3.27
C ILE A 6 -7.16 9.43 -2.11
N GLY A 7 -5.94 9.90 -2.42
CA GLY A 7 -5.09 10.56 -1.42
C GLY A 7 -5.76 11.80 -0.81
N TRP A 8 -6.59 12.52 -1.59
CA TRP A 8 -7.34 13.66 -1.08
C TRP A 8 -8.45 13.22 -0.13
N ALA A 9 -9.18 12.14 -0.44
CA ALA A 9 -10.27 11.63 0.40
C ALA A 9 -9.76 11.13 1.77
N VAL A 10 -8.67 10.36 1.81
CA VAL A 10 -8.08 9.89 3.08
C VAL A 10 -7.52 11.06 3.90
N THR A 11 -6.81 11.99 3.24
CA THR A 11 -6.29 13.19 3.91
C THR A 11 -7.44 14.03 4.48
N VAL A 12 -8.55 14.18 3.74
CA VAL A 12 -9.74 14.93 4.20
C VAL A 12 -10.43 14.22 5.35
N ALA A 13 -10.59 12.90 5.31
CA ALA A 13 -11.19 12.15 6.42
C ALA A 13 -10.34 12.25 7.69
N LEU A 14 -9.01 12.12 7.57
CA LEU A 14 -8.09 12.24 8.71
C LEU A 14 -8.06 13.67 9.27
N THR A 15 -7.96 14.67 8.40
CA THR A 15 -7.94 16.08 8.82
C THR A 15 -9.28 16.50 9.42
N THR A 16 -10.41 16.01 8.90
CA THR A 16 -11.73 16.28 9.49
C THR A 16 -11.86 15.60 10.86
N ALA A 17 -11.44 14.35 11.01
CA ALA A 17 -11.43 13.66 12.30
C ALA A 17 -10.55 14.39 13.33
N ILE A 18 -9.34 14.80 12.91
CA ILE A 18 -8.40 15.57 13.74
C ILE A 18 -8.99 16.94 14.09
N LEU A 19 -9.58 17.67 13.14
CA LEU A 19 -10.20 18.98 13.39
C LEU A 19 -11.40 18.89 14.32
N THR A 20 -12.22 17.83 14.19
CA THR A 20 -13.38 17.61 15.07
C THR A 20 -12.89 17.31 16.49
N PHE A 21 -11.87 16.45 16.62
CA PHE A 21 -11.21 16.19 17.91
C PHE A 21 -10.55 17.44 18.50
N TRP A 22 -9.94 18.27 17.67
CA TRP A 22 -9.26 19.49 18.10
C TRP A 22 -10.25 20.58 18.56
N HIS A 23 -11.41 20.70 17.90
CA HIS A 23 -12.50 21.57 18.38
C HIS A 23 -13.07 21.08 19.72
N LEU A 24 -13.29 19.77 19.86
CA LEU A 24 -13.72 19.16 21.13
C LEU A 24 -12.69 19.36 22.26
N ALA A 25 -11.38 19.36 21.93
CA ALA A 25 -10.29 19.60 22.88
C ALA A 25 -10.03 21.09 23.18
N GLN A 26 -10.51 22.04 22.37
CA GLN A 26 -10.38 23.47 22.69
C GLN A 26 -11.35 23.93 23.79
N GLU A 27 -12.51 23.26 23.92
CA GLU A 27 -13.49 23.60 24.95
C GLU A 27 -13.10 23.07 26.34
N ASN A 28 -12.24 22.05 26.41
CA ASN A 28 -11.73 21.45 27.64
C ASN A 28 -10.21 21.45 27.56
N THR A 29 -9.50 22.28 28.32
CA THR A 29 -8.02 22.45 28.33
C THR A 29 -7.25 21.14 28.62
N ALA A 30 -7.31 20.18 27.72
CA ALA A 30 -6.72 18.85 27.83
C ALA A 30 -5.69 18.67 26.72
N GLU A 31 -4.47 18.34 27.10
CA GLU A 31 -3.44 17.90 26.15
C GLU A 31 -3.81 16.50 25.65
N VAL A 32 -3.96 16.34 24.33
CA VAL A 32 -4.27 15.05 23.72
C VAL A 32 -2.96 14.38 23.29
N GLU A 33 -2.53 13.37 24.04
CA GLU A 33 -1.40 12.52 23.63
C GLU A 33 -1.92 11.34 22.80
N LEU A 34 -1.48 11.24 21.54
CA LEU A 34 -1.83 10.12 20.66
C LEU A 34 -0.93 8.93 20.97
N SER A 35 -1.50 7.85 21.50
CA SER A 35 -0.78 6.58 21.70
C SER A 35 -0.51 5.87 20.36
N PRO A 36 0.56 5.06 20.25
CA PRO A 36 0.87 4.32 19.03
C PRO A 36 -0.26 3.34 18.69
N VAL A 37 -0.70 3.38 17.44
CA VAL A 37 -1.76 2.51 16.91
C VAL A 37 -1.28 1.06 16.92
N VAL A 38 -1.95 0.21 17.72
CA VAL A 38 -1.68 -1.24 17.75
C VAL A 38 -2.72 -1.91 16.84
N VAL A 39 -2.25 -2.46 15.71
CA VAL A 39 -3.08 -3.18 14.73
C VAL A 39 -3.16 -4.64 15.17
N THR A 40 -4.31 -5.11 15.67
CA THR A 40 -4.38 -6.46 16.28
C THR A 40 -5.26 -7.49 15.57
N GLN A 41 -6.11 -7.16 14.61
CA GLN A 41 -6.84 -8.12 13.75
C GLN A 41 -7.75 -7.38 12.75
N GLU A 42 -8.23 -8.07 11.71
CA GLU A 42 -9.28 -7.54 10.82
C GLU A 42 -10.67 -7.68 11.45
N PRO A 43 -11.53 -6.63 11.42
CA PRO A 43 -11.24 -5.27 10.94
C PRO A 43 -10.31 -4.51 11.89
N ILE A 44 -9.40 -3.69 11.32
CA ILE A 44 -8.43 -2.91 12.10
C ILE A 44 -9.16 -1.88 12.96
N GLU A 45 -9.24 -2.13 14.27
CA GLU A 45 -9.75 -1.17 15.24
C GLU A 45 -8.64 -0.23 15.69
N ILE A 46 -8.80 1.08 15.43
CA ILE A 46 -7.93 2.12 15.97
C ILE A 46 -8.58 2.66 17.24
N ILE A 47 -8.09 2.22 18.40
CA ILE A 47 -8.56 2.72 19.69
C ILE A 47 -7.77 3.98 20.05
N LEU A 48 -8.43 5.14 19.97
CA LEU A 48 -7.89 6.40 20.49
C LEU A 48 -8.36 6.58 21.93
N THR A 49 -7.50 6.27 22.91
CA THR A 49 -7.76 6.60 24.31
C THR A 49 -7.34 8.05 24.58
N PRO A 50 -8.26 8.96 24.92
CA PRO A 50 -7.88 10.29 25.38
C PRO A 50 -7.14 10.16 26.71
N VAL A 51 -5.88 10.58 26.75
CA VAL A 51 -5.12 10.72 28.00
C VAL A 51 -5.44 12.10 28.56
N VAL A 52 -6.31 12.16 29.58
CA VAL A 52 -6.61 13.42 30.27
C VAL A 52 -5.54 13.64 31.34
N MET A 53 -4.58 14.52 31.06
CA MET A 53 -3.62 14.97 32.08
C MET A 53 -4.26 16.08 32.94
N THR A 54 -5.09 15.71 33.91
CA THR A 54 -5.60 16.66 34.92
C THR A 54 -5.00 16.38 36.30
N ALA A 55 -4.60 17.45 36.98
CA ALA A 55 -3.89 17.41 38.26
C ALA A 55 -4.76 17.09 39.51
N GLU A 56 -6.05 16.79 39.37
CA GLU A 56 -6.89 16.39 40.51
C GLU A 56 -7.97 15.36 40.08
N PRO A 57 -8.07 14.20 40.75
CA PRO A 57 -8.99 13.14 40.35
C PRO A 57 -10.40 13.41 40.90
N THR A 58 -11.32 13.83 40.05
CA THR A 58 -12.76 13.65 40.28
C THR A 58 -13.24 12.48 39.43
N PRO A 59 -13.96 11.50 40.01
CA PRO A 59 -14.33 10.26 39.32
C PRO A 59 -15.59 10.48 38.48
N GLU A 60 -15.50 11.29 37.42
CA GLU A 60 -16.51 11.28 36.37
C GLU A 60 -16.07 10.31 35.26
N THR A 61 -16.94 9.34 34.99
CA THR A 61 -16.72 8.30 34.00
C THR A 61 -16.83 8.92 32.61
N LEU A 62 -15.70 9.28 32.01
CA LEU A 62 -15.68 9.83 30.66
C LEU A 62 -16.12 8.76 29.64
N PRO A 63 -16.97 9.10 28.66
CA PRO A 63 -17.36 8.16 27.62
C PRO A 63 -16.16 7.84 26.73
N SER A 64 -15.84 6.56 26.57
CA SER A 64 -14.91 6.09 25.57
C SER A 64 -15.51 6.32 24.17
N VAL A 65 -14.84 7.11 23.34
CA VAL A 65 -15.22 7.28 21.93
C VAL A 65 -14.43 6.25 21.12
N VAL A 66 -15.12 5.22 20.65
CA VAL A 66 -14.55 4.23 19.72
C VAL A 66 -14.81 4.72 18.30
N MET A 67 -13.75 5.01 17.54
CA MET A 67 -13.84 5.35 16.12
C MET A 67 -13.45 4.14 15.27
N THR A 68 -14.44 3.49 14.65
CA THR A 68 -14.18 2.42 13.68
C THR A 68 -13.91 3.05 12.31
N ILE A 69 -12.67 2.95 11.83
CA ILE A 69 -12.32 3.35 10.47
C ILE A 69 -12.34 2.09 9.62
N ALA A 70 -13.33 1.96 8.74
CA ALA A 70 -13.31 0.94 7.70
C ALA A 70 -12.23 1.34 6.68
N LEU A 71 -11.06 0.71 6.77
CA LEU A 71 -10.05 0.82 5.72
C LEU A 71 -10.62 0.12 4.49
N THR A 72 -10.76 0.86 3.40
CA THR A 72 -11.09 0.25 2.11
C THR A 72 -9.91 -0.59 1.67
N GLU A 73 -10.16 -1.66 0.89
CA GLU A 73 -9.11 -2.53 0.34
C GLU A 73 -8.02 -1.73 -0.40
N GLU A 74 -8.40 -0.61 -1.03
CA GLU A 74 -7.47 0.33 -1.68
C GLU A 74 -6.41 0.94 -0.73
N VAL A 75 -6.73 1.11 0.56
CA VAL A 75 -5.78 1.67 1.53
C VAL A 75 -4.83 0.58 2.03
N ILE A 76 -5.28 -0.66 2.15
CA ILE A 76 -4.45 -1.80 2.56
C ILE A 76 -3.35 -2.06 1.52
N ASP A 77 -3.71 -1.99 0.22
CA ASP A 77 -2.77 -2.16 -0.89
C ASP A 77 -1.63 -1.12 -0.90
N ILE A 78 -1.79 0.03 -0.25
CA ILE A 78 -0.73 1.06 -0.14
C ILE A 78 0.31 0.70 0.94
N TYR A 79 -0.08 -0.08 1.95
CA TYR A 79 0.77 -0.40 3.10
C TYR A 79 1.51 -1.73 2.97
N ILE A 80 1.03 -2.64 2.13
CA ILE A 80 1.75 -3.88 1.87
C ILE A 80 2.92 -3.52 0.93
N LYS A 81 4.15 -3.76 1.40
CA LYS A 81 5.34 -3.61 0.58
C LYS A 81 5.65 -4.98 -0.05
N PRO A 82 6.10 -5.04 -1.32
CA PRO A 82 6.61 -6.30 -1.85
C PRO A 82 7.76 -6.85 -1.00
N GLN A 83 7.80 -8.17 -0.86
CA GLN A 83 8.83 -8.94 -0.16
C GLN A 83 10.20 -8.81 -0.84
N GLY A 84 10.20 -8.54 -2.15
CA GLY A 84 11.37 -8.32 -2.98
C GLY A 84 10.96 -8.17 -4.44
N ALA A 85 11.95 -8.06 -5.30
CA ALA A 85 11.74 -7.94 -6.73
C ALA A 85 12.78 -8.70 -7.55
N CYS A 86 12.39 -9.08 -8.76
CA CYS A 86 13.28 -9.57 -9.81
C CYS A 86 13.36 -8.53 -10.93
N VAL A 87 14.53 -7.91 -11.07
CA VAL A 87 14.77 -6.85 -12.04
C VAL A 87 15.39 -7.44 -13.30
N ASP A 88 14.67 -7.39 -14.42
CA ASP A 88 15.17 -7.81 -15.73
C ASP A 88 14.94 -6.70 -16.78
N ILE A 89 15.23 -5.46 -16.36
CA ILE A 89 14.94 -4.28 -17.17
C ILE A 89 15.92 -4.18 -18.33
N LEU A 90 17.20 -4.48 -18.11
CA LEU A 90 18.22 -4.29 -19.15
C LEU A 90 18.04 -5.24 -20.33
N GLU A 91 17.62 -6.48 -20.11
CA GLU A 91 17.41 -7.46 -21.19
C GLU A 91 15.95 -7.48 -21.66
N ALA A 92 14.99 -7.58 -20.75
CA ALA A 92 13.58 -7.81 -21.08
C ALA A 92 12.64 -6.60 -20.84
N SER A 93 13.15 -5.46 -20.36
CA SER A 93 12.34 -4.28 -20.05
C SER A 93 11.18 -4.57 -19.07
N THR A 94 11.38 -5.55 -18.18
CA THR A 94 10.38 -5.95 -17.19
C THR A 94 10.96 -6.05 -15.79
N CYS A 95 10.09 -6.02 -14.78
CA CYS A 95 10.44 -6.29 -13.40
C CYS A 95 9.27 -6.98 -12.69
N LEU A 96 9.54 -7.97 -11.85
CA LEU A 96 8.53 -8.67 -11.04
C LEU A 96 8.63 -8.24 -9.58
N ASP A 97 7.55 -7.66 -9.03
CA ASP A 97 7.39 -7.45 -7.59
C ASP A 97 6.68 -8.65 -6.96
N TYR A 98 7.20 -9.17 -5.85
CA TYR A 98 6.64 -10.30 -5.12
C TYR A 98 5.87 -9.83 -3.89
N TRP A 99 4.56 -10.07 -3.81
CA TRP A 99 3.69 -9.49 -2.76
C TRP A 99 3.18 -10.50 -1.74
N GLY A 100 2.71 -11.66 -2.21
CA GLY A 100 2.12 -12.67 -1.34
C GLY A 100 3.11 -13.31 -0.36
N ASP A 101 2.58 -13.96 0.68
CA ASP A 101 3.35 -14.55 1.78
C ASP A 101 4.10 -15.85 1.40
N TYR A 102 3.84 -16.40 0.22
CA TYR A 102 4.63 -17.50 -0.35
C TYR A 102 6.09 -17.09 -0.59
N TRP A 103 6.34 -15.81 -0.88
CA TRP A 103 7.61 -15.34 -1.38
C TRP A 103 8.65 -15.16 -0.27
N THR A 104 9.50 -16.16 -0.14
CA THR A 104 10.73 -16.12 0.66
C THR A 104 11.93 -15.70 -0.21
N PRO A 105 13.03 -15.19 0.40
CA PRO A 105 14.26 -14.88 -0.34
C PRO A 105 14.75 -16.02 -1.24
N GLN A 106 14.63 -17.27 -0.78
CA GLN A 106 15.05 -18.45 -1.52
C GLN A 106 14.16 -18.69 -2.75
N THR A 107 12.83 -18.64 -2.57
CA THR A 107 11.88 -18.83 -3.68
C THR A 107 11.96 -17.70 -4.71
N MET A 108 12.15 -16.45 -4.26
CA MET A 108 12.30 -15.30 -5.14
C MET A 108 13.60 -15.37 -5.94
N ALA A 109 14.72 -15.75 -5.31
CA ALA A 109 15.99 -15.91 -5.99
C ALA A 109 15.94 -17.03 -7.04
N LEU A 110 15.25 -18.15 -6.74
CA LEU A 110 15.06 -19.24 -7.70
C LEU A 110 14.23 -18.80 -8.91
N GLN A 111 13.13 -18.08 -8.67
CA GLN A 111 12.30 -17.53 -9.73
C GLN A 111 13.04 -16.49 -10.57
N CYS A 112 13.95 -15.73 -9.96
CA CYS A 112 14.77 -14.70 -10.61
C CYS A 112 16.09 -15.23 -11.19
N SER A 113 16.15 -16.50 -11.58
CA SER A 113 17.39 -17.13 -12.08
C SER A 113 17.64 -16.97 -13.58
N ALA A 114 16.78 -16.22 -14.28
CA ALA A 114 16.96 -15.92 -15.70
C ALA A 114 18.28 -15.15 -15.94
N PRO A 115 19.01 -15.41 -17.04
CA PRO A 115 20.19 -14.61 -17.39
C PRO A 115 19.84 -13.13 -17.52
N GLY A 116 20.62 -12.25 -16.89
CA GLY A 116 20.39 -10.80 -16.90
C GLY A 116 19.46 -10.30 -15.78
N ALA A 117 18.65 -11.19 -15.21
CA ALA A 117 17.79 -10.85 -14.09
C ALA A 117 18.57 -10.72 -12.77
N THR A 118 18.19 -9.74 -11.95
CA THR A 118 18.81 -9.48 -10.64
C THR A 118 17.75 -9.43 -9.55
N TYR A 119 17.91 -10.28 -8.54
CA TYR A 119 17.07 -10.22 -7.34
C TYR A 119 17.49 -9.06 -6.43
N ILE A 120 16.50 -8.31 -5.93
CA ILE A 120 16.67 -7.24 -4.94
C ILE A 120 15.61 -7.36 -3.84
N THR A 121 15.89 -6.87 -2.64
CA THR A 121 14.94 -6.81 -1.51
C THR A 121 14.05 -5.57 -1.52
N ASN A 122 14.25 -4.69 -2.49
CA ASN A 122 13.46 -3.49 -2.69
C ASN A 122 12.41 -3.73 -3.78
N PRO A 123 11.32 -2.95 -3.79
CA PRO A 123 10.40 -2.96 -4.91
C PRO A 123 11.10 -2.64 -6.22
N CYS A 124 10.49 -3.07 -7.32
CA CYS A 124 10.84 -2.67 -8.66
C CYS A 124 10.94 -1.14 -8.78
N PRO A 125 11.93 -0.61 -9.53
CA PRO A 125 12.07 0.83 -9.77
C PRO A 125 10.79 1.44 -10.35
N THR A 126 10.50 2.70 -10.04
CA THR A 126 9.33 3.42 -10.57
C THR A 126 9.68 4.32 -11.76
N GLU A 127 10.96 4.59 -11.96
CA GLU A 127 11.49 5.35 -13.10
C GLU A 127 11.20 4.60 -14.40
N ASP A 128 10.73 5.32 -15.43
CA ASP A 128 10.39 4.80 -16.77
C ASP A 128 9.35 3.66 -16.84
N ARG A 129 8.67 3.38 -15.72
CA ARG A 129 7.57 2.41 -15.64
C ARG A 129 6.39 2.89 -16.49
N MET A 130 5.80 1.97 -17.26
CA MET A 130 4.67 2.24 -18.14
C MET A 130 3.35 1.60 -17.70
N GLY A 131 3.39 0.79 -16.64
CA GLY A 131 2.26 0.05 -16.10
C GLY A 131 2.64 -1.40 -15.79
N GLY A 132 1.66 -2.21 -15.41
CA GLY A 132 1.90 -3.62 -15.12
C GLY A 132 0.65 -4.48 -15.08
N CYS A 133 0.84 -5.77 -14.83
CA CYS A 133 -0.24 -6.72 -14.54
C CYS A 133 -0.05 -7.31 -13.14
N ARG A 134 -1.06 -7.24 -12.29
CA ARG A 134 -1.11 -7.90 -10.97
C ARG A 134 -1.76 -9.27 -11.10
N PHE A 135 -1.01 -10.31 -10.77
CA PHE A 135 -1.45 -11.69 -10.84
C PHE A 135 -1.80 -12.20 -9.44
N ASN A 136 -2.86 -13.02 -9.36
CA ASN A 136 -3.29 -13.70 -8.13
C ASN A 136 -3.51 -12.74 -6.94
N LYS A 137 -4.20 -11.62 -7.15
CA LYS A 137 -4.51 -10.64 -6.09
C LYS A 137 -5.11 -11.30 -4.85
N GLY A 138 -4.56 -10.96 -3.68
CA GLY A 138 -4.96 -11.47 -2.37
C GLY A 138 -4.53 -12.92 -2.10
N GLN A 139 -3.77 -13.56 -3.00
CA GLN A 139 -3.32 -14.93 -2.82
C GLN A 139 -1.87 -14.99 -2.29
N PRO A 140 -1.48 -16.10 -1.64
CA PRO A 140 -0.09 -16.31 -1.21
C PRO A 140 0.96 -16.12 -2.31
N THR A 141 0.61 -16.42 -3.55
CA THR A 141 1.50 -16.33 -4.72
C THR A 141 1.32 -15.04 -5.52
N GLU A 142 0.75 -13.99 -4.92
CA GLU A 142 0.56 -12.70 -5.58
C GLU A 142 1.88 -12.09 -6.04
N PHE A 143 1.93 -11.63 -7.29
CA PHE A 143 3.06 -10.87 -7.84
C PHE A 143 2.56 -9.84 -8.87
N ILE A 144 3.39 -8.83 -9.13
CA ILE A 144 3.12 -7.81 -10.15
C ILE A 144 4.24 -7.81 -11.17
N MET A 145 3.87 -7.90 -12.45
CA MET A 145 4.80 -7.70 -13.56
C MET A 145 4.71 -6.27 -14.06
N TRP A 146 5.78 -5.50 -13.91
CA TRP A 146 5.93 -4.15 -14.42
C TRP A 146 6.67 -4.15 -15.75
N ILE A 147 6.31 -3.23 -16.63
CA ILE A 147 6.95 -2.99 -17.93
C ILE A 147 7.55 -1.58 -18.00
N TYR A 148 8.65 -1.44 -18.75
CA TYR A 148 9.47 -0.23 -18.79
C TYR A 148 9.72 0.26 -20.22
N ARG A 149 9.91 1.59 -20.35
CA ARG A 149 10.28 2.25 -21.62
C ARG A 149 11.77 2.07 -21.98
N ILE A 150 12.56 1.47 -21.10
CA ILE A 150 14.00 1.29 -21.25
C ILE A 150 14.36 -0.20 -21.23
N GLY A 151 15.51 -0.55 -21.79
CA GLY A 151 16.01 -1.94 -21.83
C GLY A 151 16.10 -2.53 -23.24
N GLY A 152 16.41 -3.83 -23.30
CA GLY A 152 16.58 -4.59 -24.53
C GLY A 152 15.29 -4.76 -25.34
N GLU A 153 14.15 -4.81 -24.65
CA GLU A 153 12.81 -4.95 -25.25
C GLU A 153 11.88 -3.80 -24.82
N ALA A 154 12.41 -2.57 -24.89
CA ALA A 154 11.74 -1.37 -24.41
C ALA A 154 10.30 -1.24 -24.93
N PHE A 155 9.35 -1.05 -24.00
CA PHE A 155 7.96 -0.83 -24.35
C PHE A 155 7.74 0.57 -24.92
N THR A 156 6.85 0.65 -25.90
CA THR A 156 6.30 1.90 -26.43
C THR A 156 4.90 2.08 -25.87
N GLU A 157 4.31 3.27 -26.00
CA GLU A 157 2.91 3.51 -25.59
C GLU A 157 1.94 2.51 -26.24
N ALA A 158 2.17 2.18 -27.51
CA ALA A 158 1.32 1.25 -28.25
C ALA A 158 1.46 -0.19 -27.74
N THR A 159 2.69 -0.66 -27.52
CA THR A 159 2.93 -2.03 -27.05
C THR A 159 2.59 -2.19 -25.57
N ALA A 160 2.79 -1.16 -24.74
CA ALA A 160 2.34 -1.13 -23.36
C ALA A 160 0.81 -1.19 -23.27
N GLY A 161 0.10 -0.41 -24.08
CA GLY A 161 -1.36 -0.46 -24.13
C GLY A 161 -1.89 -1.83 -24.53
N ALA A 162 -1.26 -2.50 -25.51
CA ALA A 162 -1.60 -3.87 -25.88
C ALA A 162 -1.37 -4.85 -24.72
N PHE A 163 -0.19 -4.80 -24.10
CA PHE A 163 0.15 -5.62 -22.94
C PHE A 163 -0.86 -5.46 -21.79
N LEU A 164 -1.23 -4.21 -21.46
CA LEU A 164 -2.18 -3.94 -20.38
C LEU A 164 -3.60 -4.44 -20.69
N ASN A 165 -4.02 -4.39 -21.95
CA ASN A 165 -5.30 -4.99 -22.36
C ASN A 165 -5.27 -6.51 -22.23
N ASP A 166 -4.11 -7.13 -22.46
CA ASP A 166 -3.94 -8.58 -22.36
C ASP A 166 -3.88 -9.08 -20.91
N CYS A 167 -3.56 -8.22 -19.93
CA CYS A 167 -3.59 -8.59 -18.50
C CYS A 167 -4.91 -9.30 -18.14
N ALA A 168 -6.05 -8.71 -18.53
CA ALA A 168 -7.36 -9.24 -18.19
C ALA A 168 -7.63 -10.61 -18.84
N THR A 169 -7.16 -10.81 -20.07
CA THR A 169 -7.25 -12.11 -20.78
C THR A 169 -6.45 -13.18 -20.06
N LEU A 170 -5.36 -12.80 -19.39
CA LEU A 170 -4.53 -13.68 -18.57
C LEU A 170 -5.05 -13.85 -17.13
N GLY A 171 -6.20 -13.26 -16.80
CA GLY A 171 -6.75 -13.28 -15.44
C GLY A 171 -6.01 -12.38 -14.44
N ALA A 172 -5.25 -11.41 -14.94
CA ALA A 172 -4.52 -10.42 -14.15
C ALA A 172 -5.23 -9.06 -14.14
N GLU A 173 -5.05 -8.30 -13.07
CA GLU A 173 -5.55 -6.92 -12.95
C GLU A 173 -4.54 -5.95 -13.60
N PRO A 174 -4.94 -5.16 -14.61
CA PRO A 174 -4.05 -4.15 -15.18
C PRO A 174 -3.81 -3.00 -14.19
N LEU A 175 -2.55 -2.59 -14.07
CA LEU A 175 -2.09 -1.50 -13.22
C LEU A 175 -1.53 -0.35 -14.06
N PRO A 176 -1.77 0.90 -13.63
CA PRO A 176 -1.28 2.09 -14.32
C PRO A 176 0.22 2.31 -14.17
#